data_AF-A0A8X6RN72-F1
#
_entry.id   AF-A0A8X6RN72-F1
#
_cell.length_a   1.000
_cell.length_b   1.000
_cell.length_c   1.000
_cell.angle_alpha   90.00
_cell.angle_beta   90.00
_cell.angle_gamma   90.00
#
_symmetry.space_group_name_H-M   'P 1'
#
loop_
_entity.id
_entity.type
_entity.pdbx_description
1 polymer ?
#
loop_
_entity_poly.entity_id
_entity_poly.type
_entity_poly.pdbx_seq_one_letter_code
_entity_poly.pdbx_strand_id
1 'polypeptide(L)'
;MNLQTDKGTEFYNKNVRNMLKQHKIHHYSTKSENKCAVLERAHRTLRERLYRVFTHRNSYKYYDILPMLVDSYNHSTHRAHGFEPAKVTMADEPELYKRLYHSSLVPQFRFAVGDIVRVSKARKTFRKGYLPGWTEETFRVYKRYPTIPPTYALQDFNSKEIDGRFYNEELQKIDKSTNGYWAIEKIIQTKGRGPSRRLFVKWVGFPDSQNSWIRADQIELRHNESECK
;
A
#
# COMPACT_ATOMS: atom_id res chain seq x y z
N MET A 1 14.41 15.04 -18.88
CA MET A 1 12.96 14.85 -18.63
C MET A 1 12.76 13.48 -18.03
N ASN A 2 11.88 13.36 -17.02
CA ASN A 2 11.62 12.10 -16.33
C ASN A 2 10.20 11.63 -16.65
N LEU A 3 10.02 10.35 -16.96
CA LEU A 3 8.71 9.73 -17.20
C LEU A 3 8.48 8.62 -16.20
N GLN A 4 7.42 8.73 -15.42
CA GLN A 4 7.00 7.69 -14.49
C GLN A 4 5.82 6.91 -15.08
N THR A 5 5.93 5.58 -15.13
CA THR A 5 4.80 4.69 -15.49
C THR A 5 4.63 3.60 -14.44
N ASP A 6 3.56 2.82 -14.57
CA ASP A 6 3.46 1.55 -13.87
C ASP A 6 4.41 0.49 -14.48
N LYS A 7 4.29 -0.76 -14.03
CA LYS A 7 5.09 -1.90 -14.49
C LYS A 7 4.46 -2.65 -15.67
N GLY A 8 3.55 -2.01 -16.41
CA GLY A 8 2.95 -2.58 -17.61
C GLY A 8 4.03 -3.01 -18.61
N THR A 9 3.91 -4.22 -19.15
CA THR A 9 4.90 -4.79 -20.07
C THR A 9 5.01 -3.98 -21.36
N GLU A 10 3.94 -3.28 -21.74
CA GLU A 10 3.86 -2.35 -22.85
C GLU A 10 4.88 -1.19 -22.73
N PHE A 11 5.14 -0.69 -21.52
CA PHE A 11 6.10 0.41 -21.31
C PHE A 11 7.55 -0.06 -21.26
N TYR A 12 7.78 -1.34 -20.98
CA TYR A 12 9.12 -1.93 -20.84
C TYR A 12 9.56 -2.73 -22.06
N ASN A 13 8.88 -2.62 -23.21
CA ASN A 13 9.35 -3.28 -24.43
C ASN A 13 10.60 -2.61 -25.03
N LYS A 14 11.27 -3.29 -25.97
CA LYS A 14 12.51 -2.81 -26.61
C LYS A 14 12.31 -1.50 -27.39
N ASN A 15 11.16 -1.36 -28.07
CA ASN A 15 10.87 -0.21 -28.94
C ASN A 15 10.69 1.07 -28.12
N VAL A 16 9.87 1.01 -27.06
CA VAL A 16 9.62 2.14 -26.15
C VAL A 16 10.91 2.54 -25.43
N ARG A 17 11.68 1.57 -24.92
CA ARG A 17 12.97 1.85 -24.28
C ARG A 17 13.95 2.56 -25.22
N ASN A 18 14.03 2.14 -26.48
CA ASN A 18 14.92 2.77 -27.46
C ASN A 18 14.46 4.19 -27.79
N MET A 19 13.15 4.41 -27.99
CA MET A 19 12.58 5.73 -28.24
C MET A 19 12.86 6.69 -27.05
N LEU A 20 12.61 6.26 -25.82
CA LEU A 20 12.86 7.09 -24.63
C LEU A 20 14.34 7.43 -24.46
N LYS A 21 15.25 6.48 -24.76
CA LYS A 21 16.70 6.73 -24.76
C LYS A 21 17.10 7.77 -25.82
N GLN A 22 16.56 7.66 -27.04
CA GLN A 22 16.82 8.61 -28.13
C GLN A 22 16.40 10.03 -27.75
N HIS A 23 15.26 10.17 -27.06
CA HIS A 23 14.77 11.47 -26.56
C HIS A 23 15.40 11.90 -25.22
N LYS A 24 16.39 11.17 -24.69
CA LYS A 24 17.02 11.44 -23.39
C LYS A 24 15.99 11.56 -22.24
N ILE A 25 14.94 10.73 -22.29
CA ILE A 25 13.90 10.64 -21.28
C ILE A 25 14.25 9.51 -20.31
N HIS A 26 14.36 9.84 -19.03
CA HIS A 26 14.60 8.87 -17.97
C HIS A 26 13.28 8.23 -17.53
N HIS A 27 13.09 6.97 -17.91
CA HIS A 27 11.89 6.18 -17.60
C HIS A 27 12.07 5.35 -16.34
N TYR A 28 11.12 5.45 -15.41
CA TYR A 28 11.17 4.71 -14.14
C TYR A 28 9.77 4.32 -13.64
N SER A 29 9.71 3.32 -12.75
CA SER A 29 8.49 2.96 -12.02
C SER A 29 8.77 2.87 -10.53
N THR A 30 7.82 3.35 -9.72
CA THR A 30 7.86 3.22 -8.26
C THR A 30 7.31 1.85 -7.84
N LYS A 31 7.48 1.43 -6.58
CA LYS A 31 6.95 0.15 -6.06
C LYS A 31 5.75 0.28 -5.10
N SER A 32 5.40 1.50 -4.64
CA SER A 32 4.27 1.79 -3.74
C SER A 32 2.90 1.49 -4.37
N GLU A 33 1.82 1.28 -3.62
CA GLU A 33 0.48 1.14 -4.22
C GLU A 33 -0.01 2.45 -4.87
N ASN A 34 0.31 3.61 -4.28
CA ASN A 34 -0.12 4.94 -4.72
C ASN A 34 0.77 5.59 -5.81
N LYS A 35 1.29 4.82 -6.78
CA LYS A 35 2.28 5.31 -7.77
C LYS A 35 1.80 6.45 -8.64
N CYS A 36 0.49 6.48 -8.91
CA CYS A 36 -0.09 7.30 -9.97
C CYS A 36 -1.26 8.16 -9.46
N ALA A 37 -1.30 8.52 -8.17
CA ALA A 37 -2.43 9.22 -7.56
C ALA A 37 -2.87 10.49 -8.33
N VAL A 38 -1.91 11.24 -8.91
CA VAL A 38 -2.20 12.42 -9.75
C VAL A 38 -2.91 12.02 -11.05
N LEU A 39 -2.39 11.00 -11.74
CA LEU A 39 -2.97 10.46 -12.96
C LEU A 39 -4.33 9.79 -12.70
N GLU A 40 -4.50 9.07 -11.59
CA GLU A 40 -5.77 8.50 -11.17
C GLU A 40 -6.83 9.58 -10.94
N ARG A 41 -6.45 10.70 -10.32
CA ARG A 41 -7.35 11.84 -10.14
C ARG A 41 -7.74 12.47 -11.47
N ALA A 42 -6.79 12.67 -12.40
CA ALA A 42 -7.08 13.16 -13.73
C ALA A 42 -8.01 12.20 -14.51
N HIS A 43 -7.69 10.90 -14.52
CA HIS A 43 -8.51 9.85 -15.14
C HIS A 43 -9.92 9.82 -14.57
N ARG A 44 -10.09 9.94 -13.25
CA ARG A 44 -11.40 10.01 -12.62
C ARG A 44 -12.20 11.21 -13.13
N THR A 45 -11.61 12.40 -13.17
CA THR A 45 -12.29 13.62 -13.67
C THR A 45 -12.70 13.48 -15.14
N LEU A 46 -11.80 12.95 -15.99
CA LEU A 46 -12.10 12.73 -17.41
C LEU A 46 -13.24 11.72 -17.58
N ARG A 47 -13.20 10.61 -16.83
CA ARG A 47 -14.29 9.61 -16.83
C ARG A 47 -15.61 10.21 -16.35
N GLU A 48 -15.63 10.96 -15.25
CA GLU A 48 -16.84 11.61 -14.75
C GLU A 48 -17.47 12.54 -15.81
N ARG A 49 -16.65 13.29 -16.55
CA ARG A 49 -17.13 14.13 -17.66
C ARG A 49 -17.66 13.30 -18.83
N LEU A 50 -16.94 12.25 -19.23
CA LEU A 50 -17.36 11.33 -20.30
C LEU A 50 -18.72 10.70 -19.98
N TYR A 51 -18.89 10.17 -18.77
CA TYR A 51 -20.11 9.48 -18.37
C TYR A 51 -21.33 10.41 -18.34
N ARG A 52 -21.17 11.70 -18.00
CA ARG A 52 -22.27 12.68 -18.13
C ARG A 52 -22.75 12.80 -19.57
N VAL A 53 -21.81 12.85 -20.53
CA VAL A 53 -22.14 12.91 -21.96
C VAL A 53 -22.79 11.61 -22.43
N PHE A 54 -22.30 10.46 -21.96
CA PHE A 54 -22.89 9.16 -22.28
C PHE A 54 -24.34 9.05 -21.80
N THR A 55 -24.63 9.47 -20.57
CA THR A 55 -25.99 9.49 -20.03
C THR A 55 -26.90 10.40 -20.83
N HIS A 56 -26.43 11.60 -21.20
CA HIS A 56 -27.22 12.54 -22.00
C HIS A 56 -27.52 12.04 -23.42
N ARG A 57 -26.54 11.40 -24.07
CA ARG A 57 -26.67 10.93 -25.46
C ARG A 57 -27.24 9.52 -25.58
N ASN A 58 -27.39 8.80 -24.48
CA ASN A 58 -27.68 7.37 -24.43
C ASN A 58 -26.74 6.56 -25.37
N SER A 59 -25.46 6.91 -25.41
CA SER A 59 -24.46 6.30 -26.29
C SER A 59 -23.07 6.37 -25.67
N TYR A 60 -22.29 5.32 -25.86
CA TYR A 60 -20.88 5.25 -25.43
C TYR A 60 -19.89 5.71 -26.50
N LYS A 61 -20.37 6.29 -27.62
CA LYS A 61 -19.48 6.87 -28.63
C LYS A 61 -18.79 8.10 -28.04
N TYR A 62 -17.46 8.05 -27.98
CA TYR A 62 -16.64 9.08 -27.35
C TYR A 62 -15.66 9.79 -28.30
N TYR A 63 -15.36 9.20 -29.46
CA TYR A 63 -14.31 9.72 -30.36
C TYR A 63 -14.55 11.18 -30.78
N ASP A 64 -15.80 11.53 -31.08
CA ASP A 64 -16.22 12.86 -31.52
C ASP A 64 -16.15 13.91 -30.40
N ILE A 65 -16.26 13.50 -29.14
CA ILE A 65 -16.26 14.40 -27.98
C ILE A 65 -14.90 14.50 -27.29
N LEU A 66 -13.95 13.63 -27.60
CA LEU A 66 -12.62 13.65 -26.98
C LEU A 66 -11.94 15.02 -27.09
N PRO A 67 -11.88 15.67 -28.28
CA PRO A 67 -11.23 16.97 -28.40
C PRO A 67 -11.86 18.02 -27.49
N MET A 68 -13.19 18.11 -27.48
CA MET A 68 -13.93 19.05 -26.62
C MET A 68 -13.72 18.76 -25.13
N LEU A 69 -13.63 17.48 -24.75
CA LEU A 69 -13.47 17.08 -23.36
C LEU A 69 -12.06 17.38 -22.84
N VAL A 70 -11.04 17.14 -23.65
CA VAL A 70 -9.65 17.50 -23.35
C VAL A 70 -9.50 19.01 -23.25
N ASP A 71 -10.05 19.75 -24.21
CA ASP A 71 -10.06 21.22 -24.21
C ASP A 71 -10.72 21.76 -22.94
N SER A 72 -11.93 21.28 -22.64
CA SER A 72 -12.65 21.63 -21.42
C SER A 72 -11.86 21.29 -20.15
N TYR A 73 -11.13 20.18 -20.11
CA TYR A 73 -10.30 19.81 -18.96
C TYR A 73 -9.13 20.77 -18.79
N ASN A 74 -8.39 21.02 -19.87
CA ASN A 74 -7.23 21.89 -19.87
C ASN A 74 -7.59 23.34 -19.54
N HIS A 75 -8.81 23.79 -19.86
CA HIS A 75 -9.31 25.13 -19.56
C HIS A 75 -10.11 25.24 -18.24
N SER A 76 -10.20 24.17 -17.46
CA SER A 76 -10.87 24.19 -16.14
C SER A 76 -9.91 24.53 -15.03
N THR A 77 -10.27 25.50 -14.19
CA THR A 77 -9.52 25.80 -12.96
C THR A 77 -9.65 24.65 -11.96
N HIS A 78 -8.52 24.07 -11.55
CA HIS A 78 -8.50 23.01 -10.55
C HIS A 78 -8.52 23.59 -9.13
N ARG A 79 -9.49 23.18 -8.31
CA ARG A 79 -9.66 23.68 -6.93
C ARG A 79 -8.42 23.52 -6.04
N ALA A 80 -7.65 22.45 -6.22
CA ALA A 80 -6.52 22.11 -5.35
C ALA A 80 -5.41 23.16 -5.36
N HIS A 81 -5.17 23.79 -6.52
CA HIS A 81 -4.09 24.77 -6.68
C HIS A 81 -4.56 26.09 -7.32
N GLY A 82 -5.78 26.13 -7.88
CA GLY A 82 -6.37 27.33 -8.47
C GLY A 82 -5.84 27.67 -9.88
N PHE A 83 -5.16 26.74 -10.55
CA PHE A 83 -4.67 26.96 -11.91
C PHE A 83 -5.46 26.14 -12.92
N GLU A 84 -5.47 26.67 -14.14
CA GLU A 84 -5.94 26.05 -15.35
C GLU A 84 -4.77 25.37 -16.05
N PRO A 85 -4.81 24.04 -16.34
CA PRO A 85 -3.67 23.33 -16.91
C PRO A 85 -3.09 23.96 -18.19
N ALA A 86 -3.93 24.52 -19.07
CA ALA A 86 -3.50 25.16 -20.32
C ALA A 86 -2.65 26.43 -20.11
N LYS A 87 -2.76 27.08 -18.94
CA LYS A 87 -2.07 28.34 -18.63
C LYS A 87 -0.84 28.17 -17.75
N VAL A 88 -0.53 26.94 -17.32
CA VAL A 88 0.61 26.67 -16.46
C VAL A 88 1.92 26.74 -17.25
N THR A 89 2.86 27.52 -16.75
CA THR A 89 4.22 27.61 -17.27
C THR A 89 5.24 27.10 -16.25
N MET A 90 6.51 26.97 -16.66
CA MET A 90 7.59 26.59 -15.73
C MET A 90 7.79 27.62 -14.60
N ALA A 91 7.45 28.90 -14.85
CA ALA A 91 7.56 29.95 -13.84
C ALA A 91 6.54 29.79 -12.68
N ASP A 92 5.43 29.09 -12.94
CA ASP A 92 4.37 28.85 -11.95
C ASP A 92 4.69 27.67 -11.01
N GLU A 93 5.70 26.86 -11.34
CA GLU A 93 6.07 25.65 -10.60
C GLU A 93 6.27 25.90 -9.09
N PRO A 94 6.98 26.95 -8.63
CA PRO A 94 7.17 27.19 -7.21
C PRO A 94 5.85 27.45 -6.46
N GLU A 95 4.94 28.21 -7.06
CA GLU A 95 3.65 28.55 -6.46
C GLU A 95 2.68 27.35 -6.50
N LEU A 96 2.67 26.59 -7.59
CA LEU A 96 1.94 25.33 -7.69
C LEU A 96 2.42 24.33 -6.63
N TYR A 97 3.74 24.17 -6.51
CA TYR A 97 4.34 23.28 -5.52
C TYR A 97 3.96 23.72 -4.11
N LYS A 98 4.02 25.03 -3.82
CA LYS A 98 3.59 25.58 -2.55
C LYS A 98 2.11 25.27 -2.30
N ARG A 99 1.19 25.53 -3.21
CA ARG A 99 -0.24 25.25 -2.96
C ARG A 99 -0.56 23.76 -2.78
N LEU A 100 0.14 22.89 -3.50
CA LEU A 100 -0.08 21.45 -3.46
C LEU A 100 0.56 20.76 -2.24
N TYR A 101 1.75 21.21 -1.84
CA TYR A 101 2.61 20.50 -0.91
C TYR A 101 3.06 21.33 0.29
N HIS A 102 2.77 22.64 0.33
CA HIS A 102 3.00 23.45 1.52
C HIS A 102 1.95 23.12 2.57
N SER A 103 2.20 22.03 3.29
CA SER A 103 1.50 21.74 4.53
C SER A 103 2.38 22.21 5.68
N SER A 104 1.90 23.17 6.47
CA SER A 104 2.48 23.51 7.79
C SER A 104 2.28 22.41 8.83
N LEU A 105 1.91 21.20 8.39
CA LEU A 105 1.57 20.08 9.23
C LEU A 105 2.86 19.46 9.74
N VAL A 106 3.04 19.46 11.06
CA VAL A 106 4.12 18.71 11.69
C VAL A 106 3.79 17.21 11.56
N PRO A 107 4.67 16.37 11.00
CA PRO A 107 4.40 14.95 10.84
C PRO A 107 4.24 14.28 12.19
N GLN A 108 3.03 13.78 12.48
CA GLN A 108 2.71 13.06 13.71
C GLN A 108 2.86 11.55 13.52
N PHE A 109 3.86 10.97 14.16
CA PHE A 109 4.07 9.52 14.16
C PHE A 109 3.12 8.85 15.14
N ARG A 110 2.31 7.92 14.63
CA ARG A 110 1.44 7.05 15.44
C ARG A 110 2.20 5.88 16.06
N PHE A 111 3.27 5.41 15.40
CA PHE A 111 4.05 4.25 15.83
C PHE A 111 5.48 4.65 16.21
N ALA A 112 6.04 3.95 17.19
CA ALA A 112 7.42 4.11 17.61
C ALA A 112 8.34 3.08 16.94
N VAL A 113 9.64 3.40 16.84
CA VAL A 113 10.64 2.41 16.43
C VAL A 113 10.65 1.28 17.46
N GLY A 114 10.50 0.05 17.01
CA GLY A 114 10.38 -1.14 17.86
C GLY A 114 8.96 -1.67 18.04
N ASP A 115 7.93 -0.90 17.68
CA ASP A 115 6.56 -1.40 17.71
C ASP A 115 6.39 -2.59 16.76
N ILE A 116 5.57 -3.56 17.19
CA ILE A 116 5.20 -4.71 16.35
C ILE A 116 3.86 -4.41 15.71
N VAL A 117 3.80 -4.56 14.40
CA VAL A 117 2.67 -4.18 13.57
C VAL A 117 2.30 -5.29 12.59
N ARG A 118 1.02 -5.35 12.22
CA ARG A 118 0.55 -6.03 11.01
C ARG A 118 0.38 -5.03 9.88
N VAL A 119 0.51 -5.52 8.65
CA VAL A 119 0.32 -4.72 7.44
C VAL A 119 -1.05 -5.02 6.85
N SER A 120 -1.73 -4.03 6.29
CA SER A 120 -3.00 -4.26 5.59
C SER A 120 -2.76 -5.13 4.34
N LYS A 121 -3.53 -6.19 4.14
CA LYS A 121 -3.48 -6.97 2.91
C LYS A 121 -3.96 -6.07 1.75
N ALA A 122 -3.26 -6.10 0.61
CA ALA A 122 -3.64 -5.35 -0.59
C ALA A 122 -5.12 -5.51 -0.95
N ARG A 123 -5.81 -4.39 -1.23
CA ARG A 123 -7.24 -4.38 -1.55
C ARG A 123 -7.47 -5.02 -2.92
N LYS A 124 -8.05 -6.22 -2.96
CA LYS A 124 -8.69 -6.76 -4.17
C LYS A 124 -10.08 -6.12 -4.31
N THR A 125 -10.46 -5.75 -5.53
CA THR A 125 -11.70 -5.03 -5.90
C THR A 125 -12.98 -5.69 -5.38
N PHE A 126 -12.93 -7.00 -5.11
CA PHE A 126 -14.00 -7.77 -4.49
C PHE A 126 -13.45 -8.51 -3.26
N ARG A 127 -13.73 -8.02 -2.06
CA ARG A 127 -13.48 -8.75 -0.81
C ARG A 127 -14.79 -9.16 -0.16
N LYS A 128 -14.85 -10.42 0.26
CA LYS A 128 -15.88 -10.87 1.19
C LYS A 128 -15.58 -10.28 2.56
N GLY A 129 -16.51 -9.53 3.14
CA GLY A 129 -16.29 -8.72 4.35
C GLY A 129 -15.86 -9.48 5.60
N TYR A 130 -16.05 -10.79 5.64
CA TYR A 130 -15.62 -11.65 6.75
C TYR A 130 -14.13 -12.06 6.68
N LEU A 131 -13.42 -11.82 5.57
CA LEU A 131 -12.00 -12.18 5.46
C LEU A 131 -11.10 -11.12 6.13
N PRO A 132 -10.06 -11.53 6.87
CA PRO A 132 -9.22 -10.61 7.63
C PRO A 132 -8.53 -9.57 6.74
N GLY A 133 -8.62 -8.30 7.18
CA GLY A 133 -8.02 -7.13 6.53
C GLY A 133 -6.50 -7.10 6.54
N TRP A 134 -5.89 -7.78 7.50
CA TRP A 134 -4.49 -7.66 7.89
C TRP A 134 -3.69 -8.92 7.57
N THR A 135 -2.38 -8.79 7.39
CA THR A 135 -1.46 -9.91 7.28
C THR A 135 -1.47 -10.73 8.57
N GLU A 136 -1.28 -12.04 8.45
CA GLU A 136 -1.05 -12.88 9.63
C GLU A 136 0.36 -12.63 10.15
N GLU A 137 1.31 -12.47 9.23
CA GLU A 137 2.69 -12.05 9.50
C GLU A 137 2.74 -10.70 10.20
N THR A 138 3.65 -10.63 11.17
CA THR A 138 3.89 -9.45 11.99
C THR A 138 5.30 -8.95 11.74
N PHE A 139 5.47 -7.65 11.88
CA PHE A 139 6.69 -6.94 11.50
C PHE A 139 7.08 -5.95 12.57
N ARG A 140 8.35 -5.56 12.59
CA ARG A 140 8.85 -4.55 13.52
C ARG A 140 9.07 -3.23 12.78
N VAL A 141 8.60 -2.13 13.36
CA VAL A 141 8.93 -0.79 12.89
C VAL A 141 10.42 -0.56 13.10
N TYR A 142 11.17 -0.49 12.01
CA TYR A 142 12.62 -0.31 12.02
C TYR A 142 13.00 1.16 11.97
N LYS A 143 12.32 1.94 11.12
CA LYS A 143 12.65 3.37 10.89
C LYS A 143 11.42 4.21 10.61
N ARG A 144 11.50 5.49 10.97
CA ARG A 144 10.48 6.51 10.76
C ARG A 144 11.00 7.60 9.84
N TYR A 145 10.17 8.04 8.90
CA TYR A 145 10.47 9.12 7.96
C TYR A 145 9.50 10.28 8.17
N PRO A 146 10.00 11.51 8.41
CA PRO A 146 9.18 12.71 8.64
C PRO A 146 8.63 13.27 7.32
N THR A 147 8.01 12.41 6.52
CA THR A 147 7.21 12.80 5.36
C THR A 147 5.85 13.30 5.84
N ILE A 148 5.12 14.02 4.97
CA ILE A 148 3.74 14.42 5.25
C ILE A 148 2.84 13.74 4.22
N PRO A 149 2.03 12.73 4.59
CA PRO A 149 1.95 12.09 5.92
C PRO A 149 3.18 11.22 6.25
N PRO A 150 3.43 10.92 7.54
CA PRO A 150 4.61 10.17 7.98
C PRO A 150 4.59 8.73 7.48
N THR A 151 5.78 8.22 7.16
CA THR A 151 5.96 6.87 6.63
C THR A 151 6.97 6.06 7.43
N TYR A 152 6.83 4.74 7.38
CA TYR A 152 7.62 3.78 8.15
C TYR A 152 8.32 2.78 7.24
N ALA A 153 9.53 2.39 7.62
CA ALA A 153 10.16 1.16 7.12
C ALA A 153 9.98 0.05 8.15
N LEU A 154 9.69 -1.14 7.65
CA LEU A 154 9.48 -2.33 8.44
C LEU A 154 10.59 -3.34 8.19
N GLN A 155 10.85 -4.18 9.18
CA GLN A 155 11.69 -5.35 9.05
C GLN A 155 10.95 -6.59 9.56
N ASP A 156 11.28 -7.75 9.01
CA ASP A 156 10.87 -9.03 9.55
C ASP A 156 11.62 -9.37 10.87
N PHE A 157 11.31 -10.51 11.47
CA PHE A 157 12.01 -10.98 12.67
C PHE A 157 13.45 -11.47 12.42
N ASN A 158 13.81 -11.73 11.16
CA ASN A 158 15.18 -12.02 10.74
C ASN A 158 15.98 -10.74 10.49
N SER A 159 15.44 -9.56 10.83
CA SER A 159 16.04 -8.25 10.57
C SER A 159 16.25 -7.93 9.08
N LYS A 160 15.48 -8.57 8.20
CA LYS A 160 15.44 -8.25 6.78
C LYS A 160 14.45 -7.11 6.56
N GLU A 161 14.92 -6.02 5.96
CA GLU A 161 14.07 -4.88 5.59
C GLU A 161 13.05 -5.30 4.53
N ILE A 162 11.82 -4.81 4.69
CA ILE A 162 10.74 -5.02 3.75
C ILE A 162 10.78 -3.88 2.73
N ASP A 163 10.86 -4.27 1.46
CA ASP A 163 10.81 -3.36 0.33
C ASP A 163 9.57 -2.46 0.39
N GLY A 164 9.79 -1.16 0.61
CA GLY A 164 8.74 -0.14 0.52
C GLY A 164 8.71 0.79 1.73
N ARG A 165 7.69 1.66 1.74
CA ARG A 165 7.35 2.51 2.88
C ARG A 165 5.87 2.39 3.12
N PHE A 166 5.50 2.34 4.39
CA PHE A 166 4.12 2.13 4.83
C PHE A 166 3.58 3.39 5.48
N TYR A 167 2.32 3.72 5.22
CA TYR A 167 1.60 4.79 5.88
C TYR A 167 0.97 4.32 7.20
N ASN A 168 0.50 5.27 8.01
CA ASN A 168 -0.19 4.97 9.27
C ASN A 168 -1.41 4.04 9.08
N GLU A 169 -2.13 4.22 7.98
CA GLU A 169 -3.37 3.50 7.65
C GLU A 169 -3.12 2.05 7.23
N GLU A 170 -1.90 1.76 6.77
CA GLU A 170 -1.47 0.43 6.34
C GLU A 170 -0.93 -0.41 7.48
N LEU A 171 -0.87 0.14 8.71
CA LEU A 171 -0.27 -0.50 9.88
C LEU A 171 -1.25 -0.62 11.06
N GLN A 172 -1.20 -1.77 11.73
CA GLN A 172 -1.92 -2.01 12.98
C GLN A 172 -0.96 -2.53 14.05
N LYS A 173 -0.78 -1.78 15.13
CA LYS A 173 0.03 -2.21 16.28
C LYS A 173 -0.63 -3.40 16.98
N ILE A 174 0.21 -4.35 17.39
CA ILE A 174 -0.17 -5.50 18.21
C ILE A 174 0.44 -5.31 19.60
N ASP A 175 -0.40 -5.35 20.62
CA ASP A 175 0.07 -5.41 21.99
C ASP A 175 0.38 -6.85 22.39
N LYS A 176 1.63 -7.08 22.80
CA LYS A 176 2.14 -8.37 23.30
C LYS A 176 1.52 -8.79 24.63
N SER A 177 0.91 -7.86 25.37
CA SER A 177 0.53 -8.08 26.77
C SER A 177 -0.71 -8.95 26.97
N THR A 178 -1.55 -9.14 25.94
CA THR A 178 -2.86 -9.80 26.13
C THR A 178 -2.83 -11.30 25.84
N ASN A 179 -1.82 -11.82 25.12
CA ASN A 179 -1.68 -13.25 24.84
C ASN A 179 -0.20 -13.56 24.55
N GLY A 180 0.58 -13.86 25.58
CA GLY A 180 2.04 -14.08 25.51
C GLY A 180 2.53 -15.22 24.59
N TYR A 181 1.68 -15.77 23.73
CA TYR A 181 2.00 -16.83 22.78
C TYR A 181 1.46 -16.50 21.40
N TRP A 182 2.31 -16.60 20.38
CA TRP A 182 1.87 -16.61 18.99
C TRP A 182 0.93 -17.80 18.77
N ALA A 183 -0.13 -17.64 17.98
CA ALA A 183 -0.99 -18.78 17.66
C ALA A 183 -0.18 -19.85 16.93
N ILE A 184 -0.35 -21.12 17.29
CA ILE A 184 0.28 -22.25 16.61
C ILE A 184 -0.56 -22.60 15.40
N GLU A 185 0.03 -22.55 14.21
CA GLU A 185 -0.60 -22.98 12.95
C GLU A 185 -0.60 -24.51 12.89
N LYS A 186 0.55 -25.12 13.19
CA LYS A 186 0.74 -26.56 13.12
C LYS A 186 1.84 -27.03 14.06
N ILE A 187 1.63 -28.17 14.68
CA ILE A 187 2.71 -28.91 15.35
C ILE A 187 3.38 -29.79 14.30
N ILE A 188 4.66 -29.53 14.03
CA ILE A 188 5.44 -30.22 13.01
C ILE A 188 6.05 -31.51 13.59
N GLN A 189 6.63 -31.43 14.79
CA GLN A 189 7.25 -32.56 15.47
C GLN A 189 7.03 -32.51 16.98
N THR A 190 7.08 -33.68 17.62
CA THR A 190 7.04 -33.82 19.08
C THR A 190 8.26 -34.61 19.53
N LYS A 191 8.91 -34.16 20.61
CA LYS A 191 10.09 -34.83 21.18
C LYS A 191 9.95 -34.96 22.71
N GLY A 192 10.35 -36.13 23.23
CA GLY A 192 10.29 -36.44 24.66
C GLY A 192 8.93 -36.98 25.12
N ARG A 193 8.81 -37.27 26.42
CA ARG A 193 7.59 -37.78 27.09
C ARG A 193 7.41 -37.10 28.45
N GLY A 194 6.17 -36.94 28.88
CA GLY A 194 5.85 -36.34 30.19
C GLY A 194 6.17 -34.84 30.27
N PRO A 195 6.61 -34.32 31.43
CA PRO A 195 6.83 -32.89 31.67
C PRO A 195 7.91 -32.24 30.79
N SER A 196 8.82 -33.03 30.22
CA SER A 196 9.89 -32.56 29.33
C SER A 196 9.49 -32.56 27.85
N ARG A 197 8.22 -32.86 27.53
CA ARG A 197 7.71 -32.90 26.16
C ARG A 197 7.86 -31.52 25.52
N ARG A 198 8.56 -31.49 24.37
CA ARG A 198 8.72 -30.32 23.53
C ARG A 198 8.00 -30.50 22.20
N LEU A 199 7.49 -29.40 21.66
CA LEU A 199 6.74 -29.36 20.41
C LEU A 199 7.45 -28.41 19.46
N PHE A 200 7.79 -28.87 18.26
CA PHE A 200 8.31 -28.03 17.19
C PHE A 200 7.12 -27.47 16.44
N VAL A 201 6.92 -26.16 16.54
CA VAL A 201 5.69 -25.52 16.07
C VAL A 201 5.95 -24.59 14.90
N LYS A 202 5.02 -24.62 13.95
CA LYS A 202 4.79 -23.58 12.94
C LYS A 202 3.89 -22.53 13.57
N TRP A 203 4.36 -21.29 13.62
CA TRP A 203 3.57 -20.17 14.14
C TRP A 203 2.70 -19.57 13.04
N VAL A 204 1.44 -19.22 13.37
CA VAL A 204 0.50 -18.58 12.44
C VAL A 204 1.08 -17.28 11.92
N GLY A 205 1.22 -17.21 10.60
CA GLY A 205 1.70 -16.02 9.90
C GLY A 205 3.21 -15.85 9.87
N PHE A 206 4.02 -16.78 10.40
CA PHE A 206 5.48 -16.66 10.36
C PHE A 206 6.10 -17.54 9.26
N PRO A 207 7.24 -17.17 8.67
CA PRO A 207 7.96 -18.06 7.73
C PRO A 207 8.49 -19.32 8.42
N ASP A 208 8.75 -20.39 7.66
CA ASP A 208 9.25 -21.67 8.21
C ASP A 208 10.61 -21.53 8.93
N SER A 209 11.38 -20.51 8.59
CA SER A 209 12.65 -20.19 9.26
C SER A 209 12.47 -19.80 10.74
N GLN A 210 11.25 -19.46 11.16
CA GLN A 210 10.91 -19.06 12.52
C GLN A 210 10.26 -20.19 13.34
N ASN A 211 10.23 -21.41 12.80
CA ASN A 211 9.74 -22.57 13.54
C ASN A 211 10.63 -22.84 14.76
N SER A 212 10.04 -23.08 15.93
CA SER A 212 10.78 -23.21 17.18
C SER A 212 10.23 -24.30 18.08
N TRP A 213 11.08 -24.80 19.00
CA TRP A 213 10.68 -25.74 20.04
C TRP A 213 10.10 -25.00 21.24
N ILE A 214 8.87 -25.33 21.61
CA ILE A 214 8.24 -24.87 22.85
C ILE A 214 7.99 -26.03 23.80
N ARG A 215 7.84 -25.73 25.09
CA ARG A 215 7.42 -26.76 26.06
C ARG A 215 5.91 -26.98 25.93
N ALA A 216 5.48 -28.22 26.09
CA ALA A 216 4.08 -28.58 25.91
C ALA A 216 3.13 -27.99 26.97
N ASP A 217 3.67 -27.58 28.12
CA ASP A 217 2.95 -26.88 29.21
C ASP A 217 2.69 -25.40 28.91
N GLN A 218 3.34 -24.82 27.90
CA GLN A 218 3.10 -23.44 27.45
C GLN A 218 1.88 -23.32 26.53
N ILE A 219 1.30 -24.46 26.12
CA ILE A 219 0.06 -24.52 25.35
C ILE A 219 -1.08 -24.76 26.33
N GLU A 220 -1.43 -23.77 27.15
CA GLU A 220 -2.74 -23.84 27.80
C GLU A 220 -3.82 -23.72 26.71
N LEU A 221 -4.59 -24.79 26.58
CA LEU A 221 -5.66 -24.97 25.62
C LEU A 221 -6.64 -23.80 25.76
N ARG A 222 -6.89 -23.09 24.66
CA ARG A 222 -8.20 -22.46 24.47
C ARG A 222 -9.22 -23.59 24.47
N HIS A 223 -9.84 -23.86 25.61
CA HIS A 223 -11.15 -24.46 25.63
C HIS A 223 -12.07 -23.50 24.87
N ASN A 224 -12.37 -23.82 23.62
CA ASN A 224 -13.49 -23.23 22.91
C ASN A 224 -14.77 -23.77 23.58
N GLU A 225 -15.26 -23.07 24.60
CA GLU A 225 -16.68 -23.15 24.94
C GLU A 225 -17.46 -22.42 23.84
N SER A 226 -17.96 -23.17 22.86
CA SER A 226 -19.23 -22.88 22.16
C SER A 226 -19.65 -24.10 21.32
N GLU A 227 -19.81 -25.25 21.97
CA GLU A 227 -20.95 -26.11 21.65
C GLU A 227 -22.01 -25.84 22.71
N CYS A 228 -23.00 -25.03 22.36
CA CYS A 228 -24.29 -25.01 23.04
C CYS A 228 -25.35 -24.68 21.99
N LYS A 229 -26.00 -25.76 21.54
CA LYS A 229 -27.33 -25.93 20.94
C LYS A 229 -27.87 -24.83 20.02
#